data_AF-A0A969AG31-F1
#
_entry.id   AF-A0A969AG31-F1
#
_cell.length_a   1.000
_cell.length_b   1.000
_cell.length_c   1.000
_cell.angle_alpha   90.00
_cell.angle_beta   90.00
_cell.angle_gamma   90.00
#
_symmetry.space_group_name_H-M   'P 1'
#
loop_
_entity.id
_entity.type
_entity.pdbx_description
1 polymer ?
#
loop_
_entity_poly.entity_id
_entity_poly.type
_entity_poly.pdbx_seq_one_letter_code
_entity_poly.pdbx_strand_id
1 'polypeptide(L)'
;MKIRVLLLSFILAVIFSFIPRISIAQEIPNLRQNMPYSKARDILINSGWQAVFNLEQINNPNRSAPVNYFINKGYTEIGDCAGSGLGLCFFEFRNAYGKTLSVTTANNGENKETVKGTAN
;
A
#
# COMPACT_ATOMS: atom_id res chain seq x y z
N MET A 1 -36.31 29.78 -24.47
CA MET A 1 -34.96 29.87 -23.85
C MET A 1 -34.67 28.76 -22.84
N LYS A 2 -35.59 28.45 -21.91
CA LYS A 2 -35.42 27.41 -20.86
C LYS A 2 -35.17 25.98 -21.38
N ILE A 3 -35.85 25.56 -22.46
CA ILE A 3 -35.72 24.20 -23.03
C ILE A 3 -34.33 23.94 -23.65
N ARG A 4 -33.74 24.95 -24.31
CA ARG A 4 -32.39 24.83 -24.89
C ARG A 4 -31.33 24.67 -23.81
N VAL A 5 -31.46 25.40 -22.70
CA VAL A 5 -30.56 25.30 -21.55
C VAL A 5 -30.66 23.92 -20.88
N LEU A 6 -31.88 23.38 -20.74
CA LEU A 6 -32.13 22.03 -20.20
C LEU A 6 -31.58 20.90 -21.08
N LEU A 7 -31.73 21.02 -22.40
CA LEU A 7 -31.17 20.04 -23.34
C LEU A 7 -29.65 20.06 -23.34
N LEU A 8 -29.03 21.25 -23.30
CA LEU A 8 -27.58 21.41 -23.22
C LEU A 8 -26.99 20.80 -21.94
N SER A 9 -27.62 21.01 -20.79
CA SER A 9 -27.16 20.41 -19.52
C SER A 9 -27.35 18.89 -19.47
N PHE A 10 -28.42 18.37 -20.08
CA PHE A 10 -28.61 16.91 -20.19
C PHE A 10 -27.56 16.26 -21.08
N ILE A 11 -27.24 16.88 -22.23
CA ILE A 11 -26.19 16.40 -23.14
C ILE A 11 -24.82 16.43 -22.45
N LEU A 12 -24.51 17.48 -21.68
CA LEU A 12 -23.25 17.60 -20.96
C LEU A 12 -23.09 16.50 -19.89
N ALA A 13 -24.16 16.17 -19.17
CA ALA A 13 -24.16 15.10 -18.16
C ALA A 13 -23.97 13.71 -18.80
N VAL A 14 -24.59 13.46 -19.95
CA VAL A 14 -24.41 12.21 -20.72
C VAL A 14 -22.97 12.07 -21.19
N ILE A 15 -22.36 13.12 -21.77
CA ILE A 15 -20.96 13.08 -22.22
C ILE A 15 -20.00 12.79 -21.05
N PHE A 16 -20.25 13.36 -19.87
CA PHE A 16 -19.42 13.10 -18.68
C PHE A 16 -19.52 11.65 -18.16
N SER A 17 -20.65 10.98 -18.40
CA SER A 17 -20.87 9.57 -18.02
C SER A 17 -20.20 8.56 -18.96
N PHE A 18 -19.90 8.96 -20.19
CA PHE A 18 -19.24 8.13 -21.21
C PHE A 18 -17.73 8.39 -21.32
N ILE A 19 -17.12 9.19 -20.43
CA ILE A 19 -15.66 9.32 -20.39
C ILE A 19 -15.12 7.94 -19.98
N PRO A 20 -14.39 7.22 -20.86
CA PRO A 20 -13.77 5.97 -20.48
C PRO A 20 -12.86 6.26 -19.28
N ARG A 21 -13.04 5.51 -18.19
CA ARG A 21 -12.08 5.53 -17.09
C ARG A 21 -10.78 4.97 -17.67
N ILE A 22 -9.88 5.86 -18.08
CA ILE A 22 -8.53 5.47 -18.47
C ILE A 22 -7.95 4.76 -17.24
N SER A 23 -7.80 3.44 -17.35
CA SER A 23 -7.15 2.63 -16.33
C SER A 23 -5.66 2.91 -16.43
N ILE A 24 -5.23 4.02 -15.83
CA ILE A 24 -3.80 4.23 -15.62
C ILE A 24 -3.42 3.23 -14.55
N ALA A 25 -2.70 2.18 -14.95
CA ALA A 25 -2.07 1.29 -13.98
C ALA A 25 -1.20 2.15 -13.08
N GLN A 26 -1.57 2.27 -11.80
CA GLN A 26 -0.76 3.01 -10.85
C GLN A 26 0.59 2.32 -10.75
N GLU A 27 1.61 2.97 -11.30
CA GLU A 27 2.96 2.44 -11.32
C GLU A 27 3.46 2.29 -9.88
N ILE A 28 4.25 1.25 -9.65
CA ILE A 28 4.94 1.09 -8.37
C ILE A 28 6.03 2.17 -8.36
N PRO A 29 6.05 3.08 -7.37
CA PRO A 29 7.08 4.10 -7.29
C PRO A 29 8.46 3.46 -7.14
N ASN A 30 9.53 4.22 -7.39
CA ASN A 30 10.91 3.71 -7.40
C ASN A 30 11.38 3.29 -5.99
N LEU A 31 11.02 2.07 -5.60
CA LEU A 31 11.51 1.38 -4.41
C LEU A 31 12.86 0.77 -4.72
N ARG A 32 13.85 1.02 -3.85
CA ARG A 32 15.21 0.50 -4.01
C ARG A 32 15.51 -0.56 -2.99
N GLN A 33 16.27 -1.57 -3.39
CA GLN A 33 16.86 -2.49 -2.43
C GLN A 33 17.73 -1.74 -1.42
N ASN A 34 17.85 -2.29 -0.22
CA ASN A 34 18.64 -1.73 0.88
C ASN A 34 18.12 -0.38 1.43
N MET A 35 16.89 0.01 1.08
CA MET A 35 16.25 1.17 1.72
C MET A 35 15.58 0.77 3.04
N PRO A 36 15.52 1.65 4.04
CA PRO A 36 14.68 1.44 5.22
C PRO A 36 13.20 1.32 4.84
N TYR A 37 12.46 0.44 5.51
CA TYR A 37 11.04 0.21 5.29
C TYR A 37 10.24 1.47 5.57
N SER A 38 10.54 2.20 6.65
CA SER A 38 9.94 3.52 6.90
C SER A 38 9.97 4.43 5.66
N LYS A 39 11.12 4.51 4.99
CA LYS A 39 11.26 5.28 3.75
C LYS A 39 10.48 4.68 2.58
N ALA A 40 10.42 3.36 2.46
CA ALA A 40 9.63 2.69 1.43
C ALA A 40 8.14 2.95 1.62
N ARG A 41 7.67 2.85 2.87
CA ARG A 41 6.30 3.16 3.30
C ARG A 41 5.95 4.61 2.97
N ASP A 42 6.79 5.57 3.31
CA ASP A 42 6.54 6.99 3.01
C ASP A 42 6.40 7.23 1.51
N ILE A 43 7.27 6.63 0.68
CA ILE A 43 7.18 6.71 -0.77
C ILE A 43 5.85 6.13 -1.27
N LEU A 44 5.43 4.98 -0.74
CA LEU A 44 4.19 4.32 -1.14
C LEU A 44 2.95 5.15 -0.76
N ILE A 45 2.86 5.59 0.50
CA ILE A 45 1.76 6.44 0.98
C ILE A 45 1.68 7.74 0.17
N ASN A 46 2.81 8.42 -0.05
CA ASN A 46 2.86 9.65 -0.84
C ASN A 46 2.51 9.42 -2.32
N SER A 47 2.67 8.20 -2.82
CA SER A 47 2.30 7.82 -4.18
C SER A 47 0.85 7.32 -4.30
N GLY A 48 0.05 7.42 -3.23
CA GLY A 48 -1.37 7.04 -3.23
C GLY A 48 -1.66 5.57 -2.94
N TRP A 49 -0.67 4.79 -2.50
CA TRP A 49 -0.91 3.47 -1.94
C TRP A 49 -1.39 3.59 -0.49
N GLN A 50 -2.24 2.66 -0.05
CA GLN A 50 -2.81 2.65 1.29
C GLN A 50 -2.33 1.41 2.04
N ALA A 51 -1.86 1.62 3.27
CA ALA A 51 -1.54 0.55 4.20
C ALA A 51 -2.79 -0.31 4.46
N VAL A 52 -2.70 -1.62 4.25
CA VAL A 52 -3.81 -2.55 4.51
C VAL A 52 -3.83 -2.87 6.00
N PHE A 53 -4.86 -2.43 6.72
CA PHE A 53 -4.94 -2.68 8.16
C PHE A 53 -5.12 -4.17 8.47
N ASN A 54 -4.13 -4.79 9.11
CA ASN A 54 -4.16 -6.20 9.48
C ASN A 54 -4.69 -6.38 10.91
N LEU A 55 -6.01 -6.46 11.06
CA LEU A 55 -6.66 -6.63 12.35
C LEU A 55 -6.23 -7.92 13.08
N GLU A 56 -5.91 -8.99 12.34
CA GLU A 56 -5.47 -10.27 12.90
C GLU A 56 -4.14 -10.10 13.64
N GLN A 57 -3.13 -9.49 13.00
CA GLN A 57 -1.84 -9.24 13.65
C GLN A 57 -1.93 -8.22 14.79
N ILE A 58 -2.76 -7.19 14.64
CA ILE A 58 -2.96 -6.18 15.68
C ILE A 58 -3.55 -6.79 16.95
N ASN A 59 -4.50 -7.73 16.81
CA ASN A 59 -5.17 -8.35 17.95
C ASN A 59 -4.51 -9.66 18.42
N ASN A 60 -3.48 -10.15 17.73
CA ASN A 60 -2.80 -11.40 18.10
C ASN A 60 -1.96 -11.23 19.37
N PRO A 61 -2.33 -11.88 20.50
CA PRO A 61 -1.56 -11.79 21.75
C PRO A 61 -0.22 -12.55 21.69
N ASN A 62 -0.09 -13.50 20.75
CA ASN A 62 1.07 -14.39 20.60
C ASN A 62 1.97 -13.98 19.43
N ARG A 63 1.89 -12.73 18.97
CA ARG A 63 2.70 -12.23 17.86
C ARG A 63 4.19 -12.24 18.18
N SER A 64 5.00 -12.52 17.16
CA SER A 64 6.45 -12.60 17.29
C SER A 64 7.07 -11.25 17.67
N ALA A 65 8.28 -11.27 18.25
CA ALA A 65 8.98 -10.04 18.63
C ALA A 65 9.19 -9.04 17.47
N PRO A 66 9.55 -9.48 16.24
CA PRO A 66 9.63 -8.57 15.09
C PRO A 66 8.28 -7.92 14.73
N VAL A 67 7.17 -8.68 14.81
CA VAL A 67 5.84 -8.13 14.56
C VAL A 67 5.48 -7.08 15.62
N ASN A 68 5.75 -7.38 16.90
CA ASN A 68 5.58 -6.44 18.02
C ASN A 68 6.35 -5.13 17.78
N TYR A 69 7.61 -5.21 17.35
CA TYR A 69 8.44 -4.04 17.06
C TYR A 69 7.79 -3.11 16.02
N PHE A 70 7.30 -3.65 14.91
CA PHE A 70 6.69 -2.85 13.84
C PHE A 70 5.33 -2.28 14.23
N ILE A 71 4.51 -3.04 14.96
CA ILE A 71 3.22 -2.54 15.48
C ILE A 71 3.44 -1.40 16.48
N ASN A 72 4.44 -1.49 17.35
CA ASN A 72 4.79 -0.42 18.29
C ASN A 72 5.28 0.87 17.60
N LYS A 73 5.71 0.78 16.33
CA LYS A 73 6.00 1.94 15.48
C LYS A 73 4.77 2.50 14.76
N GLY A 74 3.60 1.90 14.95
CA GLY A 74 2.35 2.29 14.29
C GLY A 74 2.18 1.73 12.88
N TYR A 75 2.95 0.71 12.49
CA TYR A 75 2.74 0.02 11.21
C TYR A 75 1.62 -1.01 11.38
N THR A 76 0.52 -0.78 10.68
CA THR A 76 -0.70 -1.59 10.75
C THR A 76 -0.78 -2.60 9.62
N GLU A 77 0.09 -2.44 8.62
CA GLU A 77 0.13 -3.20 7.38
C GLU A 77 1.03 -4.42 7.40
N ILE A 78 1.57 -4.78 8.57
CA ILE A 78 2.39 -5.98 8.70
C ILE A 78 1.53 -7.23 8.50
N GLY A 79 1.94 -8.07 7.56
CA GLY A 79 1.29 -9.35 7.28
C GLY A 79 1.81 -10.43 8.22
N ASP A 80 3.11 -10.70 8.17
CA ASP A 80 3.82 -11.59 9.09
C ASP A 80 5.35 -11.42 8.97
N CYS A 81 6.09 -12.10 9.85
CA CYS A 81 7.54 -12.23 9.81
C CYS A 81 7.98 -13.70 9.83
N ALA A 82 8.88 -14.08 8.93
CA ALA A 82 9.44 -15.42 8.90
C ALA A 82 10.36 -15.68 10.11
N GLY A 83 10.18 -16.83 10.76
CA GLY A 83 11.03 -17.33 11.85
C GLY A 83 12.40 -17.86 11.41
N SER A 84 12.90 -17.49 10.23
CA SER A 84 14.16 -18.00 9.66
C SER A 84 15.42 -17.34 10.24
N GLY A 85 15.27 -16.32 11.08
CA GLY A 85 16.39 -15.50 11.58
C GLY A 85 16.92 -14.48 10.57
N LEU A 86 16.42 -14.48 9.33
CA LEU A 86 16.80 -13.53 8.28
C LEU A 86 16.05 -12.19 8.37
N GLY A 87 15.18 -12.01 9.37
CA GLY A 87 14.39 -10.80 9.54
C GLY A 87 13.54 -10.47 8.31
N LEU A 88 12.90 -11.48 7.71
CA LEU A 88 12.02 -11.31 6.56
C LEU A 88 10.60 -11.03 7.05
N CYS A 89 10.12 -9.79 6.92
CA CYS A 89 8.72 -9.44 7.20
C CYS A 89 8.08 -8.86 5.94
N PHE A 90 6.82 -9.19 5.68
CA PHE A 90 6.09 -8.60 4.57
C PHE A 90 4.99 -7.65 5.05
N PHE A 91 4.75 -6.62 4.25
CA PHE A 91 3.78 -5.56 4.53
C PHE A 91 2.89 -5.35 3.32
N GLU A 92 1.60 -5.12 3.53
CA GLU A 92 0.61 -5.08 2.46
C GLU A 92 0.07 -3.67 2.21
N PHE A 93 0.07 -3.29 0.94
CA PHE A 93 -0.49 -2.02 0.48
C PHE A 93 -1.52 -2.27 -0.62
N ARG A 94 -2.52 -1.40 -0.71
CA ARG A 94 -3.54 -1.45 -1.77
C ARG A 94 -3.65 -0.10 -2.45
N ASN A 95 -3.80 -0.09 -3.77
CA ASN A 95 -4.04 1.14 -4.53
C ASN A 95 -5.55 1.38 -4.78
N ALA A 96 -5.89 2.52 -5.38
CA ALA A 96 -7.28 2.91 -5.67
C ALA A 96 -8.01 1.95 -6.64
N TYR A 97 -7.26 1.14 -7.39
CA TYR A 97 -7.77 0.15 -8.33
C TYR A 97 -7.92 -1.25 -7.68
N GLY A 98 -7.63 -1.38 -6.39
CA GLY A 98 -7.72 -2.65 -5.66
C GLY A 98 -6.52 -3.58 -5.86
N LYS A 99 -5.46 -3.16 -6.55
CA LYS A 99 -4.22 -3.95 -6.69
C LYS A 99 -3.48 -3.95 -5.35
N THR A 100 -3.04 -5.13 -4.92
CA THR A 100 -2.21 -5.32 -3.73
C THR A 100 -0.72 -5.31 -4.10
N LEU A 101 0.10 -4.72 -3.24
CA LEU A 101 1.55 -4.75 -3.29
C LEU A 101 2.07 -5.26 -1.94
N SER A 102 2.90 -6.30 -1.96
CA SER A 102 3.61 -6.80 -0.78
C SER A 102 5.04 -6.29 -0.80
N VAL A 103 5.45 -5.59 0.27
CA VAL A 103 6.82 -5.13 0.46
C VAL A 103 7.49 -6.03 1.47
N THR A 104 8.58 -6.68 1.07
CA THR A 104 9.32 -7.59 1.95
C THR A 104 10.61 -6.95 2.41
N THR A 105 10.87 -7.08 3.70
CA THR A 105 12.12 -6.67 4.32
C THR A 105 13.08 -7.86 4.46
N ALA A 106 14.35 -7.61 4.74
CA ALA A 106 15.39 -8.59 4.95
C ALA A 106 16.47 -8.02 5.89
N ASN A 107 17.09 -8.89 6.67
CA ASN A 107 18.10 -8.53 7.67
C ASN A 107 17.59 -7.54 8.73
N ASN A 108 16.30 -7.65 9.09
CA ASN A 108 15.72 -6.84 10.17
C ASN A 108 16.11 -7.41 11.53
N GLY A 109 17.19 -6.88 12.11
CA GLY A 109 17.41 -6.98 13.55
C GLY A 109 16.63 -5.91 14.30
N GLU A 110 16.69 -5.93 15.65
CA GLU A 110 16.27 -4.78 16.45
C GLU A 110 16.96 -3.52 15.91
N ASN A 111 16.16 -2.52 15.53
CA ASN A 111 16.60 -1.25 14.91
C ASN A 111 17.00 -1.29 13.42
N LYS A 112 16.70 -2.36 12.67
CA LYS A 112 16.92 -2.41 11.21
C LYS A 112 15.64 -2.76 10.46
N GLU A 113 15.44 -2.12 9.31
CA GLU A 113 14.22 -2.30 8.50
C GLU A 113 14.56 -2.37 7.01
N THR A 114 15.50 -3.20 6.60
CA THR A 114 16.02 -3.12 5.23
C THR A 114 15.06 -3.79 4.26
N VAL A 115 14.64 -3.13 3.19
CA VAL A 115 13.75 -3.71 2.16
C VAL A 115 14.53 -4.54 1.15
N LYS A 116 14.02 -5.74 0.84
CA LYS A 116 14.44 -6.57 -0.28
C LYS A 116 13.43 -6.40 -1.42
N GLY A 117 13.89 -5.88 -2.54
CA GLY A 117 13.05 -5.75 -3.73
C GLY A 117 12.78 -7.11 -4.36
N THR A 118 11.51 -7.54 -4.33
CA THR A 118 10.98 -8.60 -5.19
C THR A 118 9.70 -8.07 -5.81
N ALA A 119 9.74 -7.73 -7.10
CA ALA A 119 8.54 -7.51 -7.90
C ALA A 119 8.03 -8.90 -8.32
N ASN A 120 6.80 -9.23 -7.93
CA ASN A 120 6.02 -10.32 -8.54
C ASN A 120 5.08 -9.71 -9.58
#